data_AF-A0A8S9IBN4-F1
#
_entry.id   AF-A0A8S9IBN4-F1
#
_cell.length_a   1.000
_cell.length_b   1.000
_cell.length_c   1.000
_cell.angle_alpha   90.00
_cell.angle_beta   90.00
_cell.angle_gamma   90.00
#
_symmetry.space_group_name_H-M   'P 1'
#
loop_
_entity.id
_entity.type
_entity.pdbx_description
1 polymer ?
#
loop_
_entity_poly.entity_id
_entity_poly.type
_entity_poly.pdbx_seq_one_letter_code
_entity_poly.pdbx_strand_id
1 'polypeptide(L)'
;MWSQNPSFRFEIEKFWKKKKKGDHISSKVFVAGGCGWDIFTLMITLLCTCEVANPKSLPIGWKRNVNFYFTALNHCNIERCRSNIVESKVLDAETSSWGFPKAFRRSQLKEKWFMGNDSLSIEVYINVIEAVDGESDDVSEKGLPISTVFRFLLLRVQQFEESVKKLEMMVSVLKAKLDQEKAKTASDDFLLL
;
A
#
# COMPACT_ATOMS: atom_id res chain seq x y z
N MET A 1 11.99 12.33 19.63
CA MET A 1 11.21 11.71 20.72
C MET A 1 9.75 11.70 20.26
N TRP A 2 9.08 10.54 20.24
CA TRP A 2 7.70 10.45 19.75
C TRP A 2 6.73 11.11 20.74
N SER A 3 5.66 11.74 20.25
CA SER A 3 4.59 12.26 21.10
C SER A 3 3.86 11.11 21.79
N GLN A 4 3.35 11.36 23.00
CA GLN A 4 2.47 10.41 23.69
C GLN A 4 1.08 10.34 23.06
N ASN A 5 0.66 11.41 22.36
CA ASN A 5 -0.62 11.48 21.67
C ASN A 5 -0.44 11.23 20.17
N PRO A 6 -1.41 10.56 19.52
CA PRO A 6 -1.41 10.42 18.06
C PRO A 6 -1.54 11.79 17.40
N SER A 7 -0.94 11.95 16.22
CA SER A 7 -1.10 13.15 15.41
C SER A 7 -2.51 13.20 14.81
N PHE A 8 -3.09 12.05 14.49
CA PHE A 8 -4.46 11.93 14.03
C PHE A 8 -5.03 10.54 14.29
N ARG A 9 -6.34 10.49 14.54
CA ARG A 9 -7.12 9.25 14.66
C ARG A 9 -8.18 9.22 13.58
N PHE A 10 -8.17 8.15 12.79
CA PHE A 10 -9.11 7.86 11.74
C PHE A 10 -10.03 6.70 12.14
N GLU A 11 -11.31 6.96 12.31
CA GLU A 11 -12.30 5.90 12.52
C GLU A 11 -12.97 5.51 11.21
N ILE A 12 -12.91 4.21 10.90
CA ILE A 12 -13.55 3.61 9.74
C ILE A 12 -14.79 2.87 10.22
N GLU A 13 -15.94 3.50 10.10
CA GLU A 13 -17.21 2.88 10.42
C GLU A 13 -17.54 1.72 9.49
N LYS A 14 -18.22 0.70 10.04
CA LYS A 14 -18.71 -0.48 9.31
C LYS A 14 -17.61 -1.20 8.52
N PHE A 15 -16.37 -1.13 8.99
CA PHE A 15 -15.17 -1.73 8.41
C PHE A 15 -15.39 -3.21 8.06
N TRP A 16 -15.94 -3.99 8.99
CA TRP A 16 -16.17 -5.43 8.79
C TRP A 16 -17.32 -5.78 7.84
N LYS A 17 -18.24 -4.83 7.62
CA LYS A 17 -19.44 -5.00 6.78
C LYS A 17 -19.23 -4.52 5.34
N LYS A 18 -18.24 -3.66 5.09
CA LYS A 18 -17.88 -3.19 3.75
C LYS A 18 -17.20 -4.33 2.97
N LYS A 19 -18.01 -5.07 2.20
CA LYS A 19 -17.58 -6.26 1.41
C LYS A 19 -17.18 -5.94 -0.03
N LYS A 20 -17.30 -4.70 -0.51
CA LYS A 20 -16.99 -4.37 -1.90
C LYS A 20 -15.49 -4.45 -2.14
N LYS A 21 -15.08 -5.30 -3.08
CA LYS A 21 -13.72 -5.33 -3.59
C LYS A 21 -13.42 -3.97 -4.26
N GLY A 22 -12.51 -3.18 -3.68
CA GLY A 22 -12.01 -1.94 -4.28
C GLY A 22 -12.35 -0.67 -3.53
N ASP A 23 -13.13 -0.74 -2.42
CA ASP A 23 -13.37 0.42 -1.59
C ASP A 23 -12.05 0.90 -0.95
N HIS A 24 -11.60 2.05 -1.41
CA HIS A 24 -10.58 2.84 -0.78
C HIS A 24 -11.27 3.87 0.13
N ILE A 25 -10.64 4.17 1.26
CA ILE A 25 -11.18 5.13 2.21
C ILE A 25 -10.05 6.09 2.58
N SER A 26 -10.29 7.37 2.33
CA SER A 26 -9.39 8.45 2.74
C SER A 26 -9.94 9.10 4.01
N SER A 27 -9.03 9.55 4.87
CA SER A 27 -9.39 10.42 5.97
C SER A 27 -9.67 11.84 5.49
N LYS A 28 -10.21 12.68 6.37
CA LYS A 28 -10.06 14.12 6.24
C LYS A 28 -8.58 14.52 6.36
N VAL A 29 -8.24 15.68 5.81
CA VAL A 29 -6.92 16.28 6.01
C VAL A 29 -6.75 16.67 7.49
N PHE A 30 -5.56 16.44 8.03
CA PHE A 30 -5.13 16.85 9.36
C PHE A 30 -3.78 17.56 9.29
N VAL A 31 -3.43 18.33 10.31
CA VAL A 31 -2.17 19.09 10.35
C VAL A 31 -1.25 18.51 11.41
N ALA A 32 0.00 18.24 11.04
CA ALA A 32 1.04 17.79 11.97
C ALA A 32 2.40 18.32 11.51
N GLY A 33 3.19 18.85 12.45
CA GLY A 33 4.49 19.48 12.16
C GLY A 33 4.39 20.63 11.16
N GLY A 34 3.32 21.44 11.23
CA GLY A 34 3.04 22.55 10.31
C GLY A 34 2.60 22.13 8.89
N CYS A 35 2.49 20.83 8.63
CA CYS A 35 2.22 20.27 7.31
C CYS A 35 0.82 19.63 7.27
N GLY A 36 0.13 19.73 6.13
CA GLY A 36 -1.14 19.03 5.90
C GLY A 36 -0.90 17.58 5.44
N TRP A 37 -1.71 16.66 5.96
CA TRP A 37 -1.61 15.22 5.74
C TRP A 37 -2.98 14.58 5.61
N ASP A 38 -3.06 13.46 4.90
CA ASP A 38 -4.20 12.55 4.93
C ASP A 38 -3.75 11.08 4.95
N ILE A 39 -4.65 10.20 5.41
CA ILE A 39 -4.43 8.76 5.44
C ILE A 39 -5.31 8.14 4.38
N PHE A 40 -4.70 7.35 3.50
CA PHE A 40 -5.40 6.50 2.55
C PHE A 40 -5.29 5.04 3.00
N THR A 41 -6.44 4.36 3.07
CA THR A 41 -6.52 2.95 3.46
C THR A 41 -7.23 2.11 2.40
N LEU A 42 -6.60 1.01 1.97
CA LEU A 42 -7.25 -0.02 1.14
C LEU A 42 -7.62 -1.23 2.00
N MET A 43 -8.93 -1.45 2.17
CA MET A 43 -9.41 -2.42 3.15
C MET A 43 -9.08 -3.88 2.81
N ILE A 44 -8.98 -4.23 1.52
CA ILE A 44 -8.65 -5.60 1.13
C ILE A 44 -7.25 -5.95 1.62
N THR A 45 -6.26 -5.11 1.34
CA THR A 45 -4.86 -5.43 1.64
C THR A 45 -4.45 -4.99 3.04
N LEU A 46 -5.25 -4.14 3.70
CA LEU A 46 -4.85 -3.39 4.90
C LEU A 46 -3.64 -2.49 4.59
N LEU A 47 -3.60 -1.96 3.36
CA LEU A 47 -2.64 -0.93 2.98
C LEU A 47 -3.03 0.34 3.71
N CYS A 48 -2.10 0.92 4.46
CA CYS A 48 -2.24 2.26 5.05
C CYS A 48 -1.09 3.11 4.54
N THR A 49 -1.40 4.27 3.96
CA THR A 49 -0.42 5.25 3.49
C THR A 49 -0.70 6.61 4.11
N CYS A 50 0.38 7.31 4.45
CA CYS A 50 0.35 8.71 4.81
C CYS A 50 0.72 9.51 3.56
N GLU A 51 -0.11 10.49 3.23
CA GLU A 51 0.03 11.34 2.05
C GLU A 51 0.13 12.80 2.48
N VAL A 52 0.99 13.56 1.80
CA VAL A 52 1.05 15.02 1.94
C VAL A 52 -0.20 15.59 1.30
N ALA A 53 -0.96 16.38 2.04
CA ALA A 53 -2.22 16.93 1.55
C ALA A 53 -1.96 17.94 0.41
N ASN A 54 -2.78 17.84 -0.64
CA ASN A 54 -2.74 18.71 -1.82
C ASN A 54 -1.31 18.92 -2.38
N PRO A 55 -0.57 17.83 -2.71
CA PRO A 55 0.84 17.92 -3.07
C PRO A 55 1.09 18.72 -4.36
N LYS A 56 0.06 18.86 -5.20
CA LYS A 56 0.08 19.63 -6.45
C LYS A 56 -0.03 21.14 -6.26
N SER A 57 -0.54 21.60 -5.11
CA SER A 57 -0.61 23.03 -4.79
C SER A 57 0.63 23.52 -4.03
N LEU A 58 1.56 22.62 -3.71
CA LEU A 58 2.81 22.99 -3.05
C LEU A 58 3.83 23.50 -4.07
N PRO A 59 4.68 24.49 -3.72
CA PRO A 59 5.67 25.03 -4.63
C PRO A 59 6.68 23.99 -5.13
N ILE A 60 7.30 24.25 -6.28
CA ILE A 60 8.21 23.30 -6.92
C ILE A 60 9.42 23.08 -6.01
N GLY A 61 9.81 21.81 -5.84
CA GLY A 61 10.94 21.44 -4.99
C GLY A 61 10.60 21.26 -3.51
N TRP A 62 9.32 21.29 -3.14
CA TRP A 62 8.88 20.96 -1.78
C TRP A 62 9.34 19.57 -1.35
N LYS A 63 9.72 19.44 -0.07
CA LYS A 63 10.13 18.17 0.56
C LYS A 63 9.67 18.10 2.01
N ARG A 64 9.25 16.92 2.45
CA ARG A 64 8.88 16.63 3.84
C ARG A 64 9.65 15.40 4.31
N ASN A 65 10.61 15.61 5.21
CA ASN A 65 11.35 14.54 5.86
C ASN A 65 10.60 14.13 7.13
N VAL A 66 10.11 12.90 7.16
CA VAL A 66 9.22 12.44 8.23
C VAL A 66 9.60 11.09 8.80
N ASN A 67 9.35 10.94 10.08
CA ASN A 67 9.17 9.64 10.71
C ASN A 67 7.68 9.42 10.93
N PHE A 68 7.17 8.23 10.63
CA PHE A 68 5.81 7.89 11.06
C PHE A 68 5.58 6.40 11.29
N TYR A 69 4.53 6.08 12.02
CA TYR A 69 3.99 4.73 12.13
C TYR A 69 2.47 4.77 12.35
N PHE A 70 1.83 3.63 12.12
CA PHE A 70 0.40 3.45 12.34
C PHE A 70 0.13 2.50 13.50
N THR A 71 -0.95 2.74 14.22
CA THR A 71 -1.52 1.79 15.17
C THR A 71 -2.97 1.50 14.80
N ALA A 72 -3.43 0.28 15.08
CA ALA A 72 -4.83 -0.07 15.03
C ALA A 72 -5.34 -0.32 16.45
N LEU A 73 -6.43 0.35 16.79
CA LEU A 73 -7.07 0.27 18.10
C LEU A 73 -8.34 -0.56 18.02
N ASN A 74 -8.61 -1.28 19.11
CA ASN A 74 -9.88 -1.95 19.27
C ASN A 74 -11.00 -1.00 19.74
N HIS A 75 -12.21 -1.54 19.90
CA HIS A 75 -13.38 -0.79 20.36
C HIS A 75 -13.25 -0.17 21.77
N CYS A 76 -12.27 -0.62 22.58
CA CYS A 76 -11.93 -0.02 23.87
C CYS A 76 -10.84 1.06 23.76
N ASN A 77 -10.47 1.49 22.55
CA ASN A 77 -9.33 2.39 22.28
C ASN A 77 -7.98 1.86 22.78
N ILE A 78 -7.83 0.54 22.89
CA ILE A 78 -6.57 -0.10 23.27
C ILE A 78 -5.78 -0.42 22.01
N GLU A 79 -4.51 0.00 21.97
CA GLU A 79 -3.58 -0.36 20.91
C GLU A 79 -3.33 -1.86 20.90
N ARG A 80 -3.43 -2.45 19.72
CA ARG A 80 -3.24 -3.89 19.60
C ARG A 80 -2.44 -4.34 18.39
N CYS A 81 -2.38 -3.52 17.35
CA CYS A 81 -1.47 -3.72 16.23
C CYS A 81 -0.71 -2.43 15.99
N ARG A 82 0.56 -2.57 15.61
CA ARG A 82 1.43 -1.47 15.21
C ARG A 82 2.16 -1.83 13.93
N SER A 83 2.33 -0.87 13.03
CA SER A 83 3.19 -1.04 11.86
C SER A 83 4.67 -0.95 12.25
N ASN A 84 5.56 -1.23 11.31
CA ASN A 84 6.96 -0.81 11.46
C ASN A 84 7.03 0.73 11.50
N ILE A 85 8.08 1.24 12.13
CA ILE A 85 8.41 2.66 12.10
C ILE A 85 9.08 2.96 10.76
N VAL A 86 8.60 4.00 10.09
CA VAL A 86 9.28 4.64 8.97
C VAL A 86 10.17 5.71 9.55
N GLU A 87 11.47 5.66 9.23
CA GLU A 87 12.47 6.63 9.67
C GLU A 87 13.02 7.40 8.47
N SER A 88 13.19 8.71 8.64
CA SER A 88 13.80 9.66 7.71
C SER A 88 13.29 9.52 6.28
N LYS A 89 11.98 9.33 6.11
CA LYS A 89 11.38 9.21 4.78
C LYS A 89 11.14 10.60 4.22
N VAL A 90 11.81 10.89 3.11
CA VAL A 90 11.56 12.11 2.33
C VAL A 90 10.39 11.87 1.38
N LEU A 91 9.39 12.73 1.47
CA LEU A 91 8.25 12.84 0.57
C LEU A 91 8.38 14.14 -0.24
N ASP A 92 8.02 14.08 -1.51
CA ASP A 92 8.17 15.17 -2.47
C ASP A 92 7.13 15.06 -3.59
N ALA A 93 7.25 15.91 -4.61
CA ALA A 93 6.33 15.90 -5.75
C ALA A 93 6.28 14.56 -6.49
N GLU A 94 7.37 13.81 -6.55
CA GLU A 94 7.39 12.50 -7.23
C GLU A 94 6.80 11.41 -6.34
N THR A 95 7.08 11.48 -5.03
CA THR A 95 6.72 10.48 -4.03
C THR A 95 5.96 11.15 -2.88
N SER A 96 4.75 11.63 -3.15
CA SER A 96 3.95 12.41 -2.19
C SER A 96 3.38 11.60 -1.03
N SER A 97 3.45 10.27 -1.10
CA SER A 97 2.90 9.37 -0.09
C SER A 97 3.82 8.19 0.19
N TRP A 98 3.71 7.62 1.39
CA TRP A 98 4.41 6.39 1.75
C TRP A 98 3.60 5.57 2.75
N GLY A 99 3.82 4.26 2.80
CA GLY A 99 3.14 3.40 3.75
C GLY A 99 3.38 1.93 3.53
N PHE A 100 2.50 1.11 4.10
CA PHE A 100 2.69 -0.33 4.19
C PHE A 100 1.54 -1.09 3.54
N PRO A 101 1.76 -1.89 2.49
CA PRO A 101 0.73 -2.72 1.85
C PRO A 101 0.02 -3.71 2.77
N LYS A 102 0.62 -4.04 3.91
CA LYS A 102 0.08 -4.86 4.99
C LYS A 102 0.46 -4.23 6.32
N ALA A 103 0.01 -2.99 6.56
CA ALA A 103 0.33 -2.25 7.78
C ALA A 103 -0.03 -3.08 9.03
N PHE A 104 -1.11 -3.87 8.94
CA PHE A 104 -1.55 -4.81 9.96
C PHE A 104 -1.80 -6.18 9.35
N ARG A 105 -1.53 -7.27 10.09
CA ARG A 105 -1.88 -8.62 9.61
C ARG A 105 -3.37 -8.83 9.79
N ARG A 106 -4.04 -9.38 8.78
CA ARG A 106 -5.47 -9.75 8.87
C ARG A 106 -5.77 -10.69 10.04
N SER A 107 -4.83 -11.56 10.41
CA SER A 107 -5.01 -12.45 11.56
C SER A 107 -5.14 -11.66 12.86
N GLN A 108 -4.31 -10.62 13.04
CA GLN A 108 -4.34 -9.74 14.21
C GLN A 108 -5.63 -8.92 14.25
N LEU A 109 -6.09 -8.43 13.09
CA LEU A 109 -7.35 -7.67 13.04
C LEU A 109 -8.62 -8.52 13.23
N LYS A 110 -8.56 -9.83 12.98
CA LYS A 110 -9.72 -10.75 13.13
C LYS A 110 -9.86 -11.35 14.53
N GLU A 111 -9.02 -10.97 15.47
CA GLU A 111 -9.13 -11.45 16.85
C GLU A 111 -10.43 -10.92 17.48
N LYS A 112 -11.05 -11.72 18.38
CA LYS A 112 -12.38 -11.44 18.97
C LYS A 112 -12.52 -10.02 19.53
N TRP A 113 -11.44 -9.42 19.99
CA TRP A 113 -11.45 -8.10 20.61
C TRP A 113 -11.53 -6.92 19.61
N PHE A 114 -11.26 -7.11 18.31
CA PHE A 114 -11.56 -6.11 17.26
C PHE A 114 -13.00 -6.21 16.74
N MET A 115 -13.63 -7.37 16.86
CA MET A 115 -14.99 -7.62 16.35
C MET A 115 -16.11 -7.11 17.27
N GLY A 116 -15.77 -6.52 18.42
CA GLY A 116 -16.75 -6.01 19.39
C GLY A 116 -17.55 -4.81 18.88
N ASN A 117 -17.04 -4.08 17.89
CA ASN A 117 -17.75 -3.04 17.16
C ASN A 117 -17.47 -3.22 15.65
N ASP A 118 -18.38 -2.74 14.80
CA ASP A 118 -18.22 -2.78 13.35
C ASP A 118 -17.19 -1.75 12.84
N SER A 119 -16.60 -0.90 13.70
CA SER A 119 -15.60 0.10 13.33
C SER A 119 -14.16 -0.35 13.58
N LEU A 120 -13.24 0.21 12.80
CA LEU A 120 -11.79 0.10 13.00
C LEU A 120 -11.22 1.50 13.20
N SER A 121 -10.49 1.73 14.28
CA SER A 121 -9.77 2.99 14.50
C SER A 121 -8.29 2.80 14.19
N ILE A 122 -7.75 3.68 13.34
CA ILE A 122 -6.34 3.74 12.98
C ILE A 122 -5.79 5.06 13.51
N GLU A 123 -4.67 5.03 14.20
CA GLU A 123 -3.93 6.24 14.53
C GLU A 123 -2.66 6.33 13.71
N VAL A 124 -2.25 7.56 13.42
CA VAL A 124 -0.95 7.87 12.86
C VAL A 124 -0.19 8.76 13.83
N TYR A 125 1.06 8.39 14.08
CA TYR A 125 2.03 9.19 14.79
C TYR A 125 3.03 9.65 13.75
N ILE A 126 3.09 10.95 13.50
CA ILE A 126 3.99 11.54 12.54
C ILE A 126 4.86 12.59 13.23
N ASN A 127 6.15 12.50 12.98
CA ASN A 127 7.14 13.48 13.40
C ASN A 127 7.79 14.06 12.14
N VAL A 128 7.52 15.34 11.88
CA VAL A 128 8.16 16.06 10.77
C VAL A 128 9.53 16.52 11.23
N ILE A 129 10.57 15.95 10.65
CA ILE A 129 11.97 16.29 10.94
C ILE A 129 12.31 17.62 10.26
N GLU A 130 11.92 17.73 8.98
CA GLU A 130 12.21 18.87 8.14
C GLU A 130 11.08 19.07 7.14
N ALA A 131 10.71 20.33 6.92
CA ALA A 131 9.76 20.74 5.90
C ALA A 131 10.38 21.86 5.07
N VAL A 132 10.47 21.61 3.77
CA VAL A 132 10.92 22.57 2.75
C VAL A 132 9.73 22.83 1.84
N ASP A 133 9.36 24.08 1.66
CA ASP A 133 8.19 24.44 0.85
C ASP A 133 8.51 24.65 -0.63
N GLY A 134 9.79 24.68 -1.02
CA GLY A 134 10.22 24.84 -2.42
C GLY A 134 10.30 26.30 -2.86
N GLU A 135 10.56 26.52 -4.14
CA GLU A 135 10.66 27.85 -4.77
C GLU A 135 9.32 28.25 -5.41
N SER A 136 8.96 29.53 -5.32
CA SER A 136 7.64 30.05 -5.74
C SER A 136 7.55 30.48 -7.20
N ASP A 137 8.50 30.13 -8.06
CA ASP A 137 8.50 30.58 -9.45
C ASP A 137 7.52 29.77 -10.31
N ASP A 138 6.70 30.49 -11.09
CA ASP A 138 5.54 29.99 -11.83
C ASP A 138 5.86 28.96 -12.94
N VAL A 139 4.98 27.95 -12.99
CA VAL A 139 4.65 26.95 -14.04
C VAL A 139 5.80 26.23 -14.77
N SER A 140 5.91 24.92 -14.48
CA SER A 140 6.29 23.92 -15.48
C SER A 140 5.48 22.65 -15.26
N GLU A 141 4.72 22.23 -16.27
CA GLU A 141 4.10 20.90 -16.36
C GLU A 141 5.19 19.83 -16.22
N LYS A 142 5.24 19.16 -15.08
CA LYS A 142 6.00 17.92 -14.93
C LYS A 142 5.09 16.83 -14.40
N GLY A 143 5.33 15.62 -14.92
CA GLY A 143 4.42 14.48 -14.98
C GLY A 143 3.65 14.20 -13.69
N LEU A 144 2.45 13.63 -13.85
CA LEU A 144 1.59 13.28 -12.73
C LEU A 144 2.38 12.49 -11.68
N PRO A 145 2.33 12.90 -10.39
CA PRO A 145 2.79 12.07 -9.30
C PRO A 145 2.12 10.71 -9.41
N ILE A 146 2.91 9.66 -9.64
CA ILE A 146 2.39 8.30 -9.59
C ILE A 146 2.12 8.03 -8.11
N SER A 147 0.84 8.04 -7.73
CA SER A 147 0.47 7.79 -6.32
C SER A 147 1.13 6.50 -5.85
N THR A 148 1.53 6.44 -4.58
CA THR A 148 2.18 5.25 -4.04
C THR A 148 1.31 4.00 -4.17
N VAL A 149 -0.02 4.17 -4.22
CA VAL A 149 -0.96 3.11 -4.58
C VAL A 149 -0.70 2.61 -6.01
N PHE A 150 -0.59 3.51 -6.98
CA PHE A 150 -0.23 3.14 -8.36
C PHE A 150 1.15 2.48 -8.44
N ARG A 151 2.16 2.97 -7.70
CA ARG A 151 3.48 2.30 -7.64
C ARG A 151 3.38 0.88 -7.07
N PHE A 152 2.61 0.67 -6.01
CA PHE A 152 2.38 -0.66 -5.45
C PHE A 152 1.59 -1.57 -6.40
N LEU A 153 0.59 -1.04 -7.09
CA LEU A 153 -0.15 -1.79 -8.12
C LEU A 153 0.78 -2.16 -9.27
N LEU A 154 1.61 -1.24 -9.75
CA LEU A 154 2.58 -1.49 -10.81
C LEU A 154 3.57 -2.59 -10.42
N LEU A 155 4.15 -2.54 -9.21
CA LEU A 155 5.02 -3.60 -8.71
C LEU A 155 4.31 -4.96 -8.65
N ARG A 156 3.02 -4.99 -8.30
CA ARG A 156 2.25 -6.23 -8.29
C ARG A 156 1.96 -6.77 -9.69
N VAL A 157 1.68 -5.89 -10.65
CA VAL A 157 1.49 -6.26 -12.06
C VAL A 157 2.78 -6.84 -12.62
N GLN A 158 3.93 -6.20 -12.37
CA GLN A 158 5.24 -6.71 -12.79
C GLN A 158 5.55 -8.10 -12.22
N GLN A 159 5.34 -8.31 -10.91
CA GLN A 159 5.49 -9.64 -10.29
C GLN A 159 4.58 -10.70 -10.91
N PHE A 160 3.36 -10.31 -11.29
CA PHE A 160 2.42 -11.21 -11.93
C PHE A 160 2.88 -11.57 -13.35
N GLU A 161 3.32 -10.58 -14.14
CA GLU A 161 3.87 -10.78 -15.49
C GLU A 161 5.08 -11.73 -15.47
N GLU A 162 6.00 -11.56 -14.52
CA GLU A 162 7.14 -12.47 -14.34
C GLU A 162 6.69 -13.91 -14.04
N SER A 163 5.68 -14.06 -13.19
CA SER A 163 5.11 -15.36 -12.84
C SER A 163 4.43 -16.01 -14.05
N VAL A 164 3.73 -15.24 -14.87
CA VAL A 164 3.11 -15.71 -16.12
C VAL A 164 4.16 -16.17 -17.11
N LYS A 165 5.22 -15.39 -17.34
CA LYS A 165 6.35 -15.80 -18.22
C LYS A 165 6.97 -17.13 -17.79
N LYS A 166 7.13 -17.33 -16.47
CA LYS A 166 7.65 -18.59 -15.93
C LYS A 166 6.71 -19.78 -16.21
N LEU A 167 5.40 -19.57 -16.09
CA LEU A 167 4.40 -20.59 -16.40
C LEU A 167 4.36 -20.90 -17.91
N GLU A 168 4.44 -19.88 -18.77
CA GLU A 168 4.48 -20.06 -20.22
C GLU A 168 5.69 -20.91 -20.65
N MET A 169 6.87 -20.67 -20.06
CA MET A 169 8.03 -21.54 -20.29
C MET A 169 7.77 -22.99 -19.87
N MET A 170 7.18 -23.24 -18.70
CA MET A 170 6.87 -24.60 -18.25
C MET A 170 5.88 -25.30 -19.19
N VAL A 171 4.84 -24.59 -19.64
CA VAL A 171 3.85 -25.13 -20.58
C VAL A 171 4.50 -25.48 -21.91
N SER A 172 5.39 -24.64 -22.44
CA SER A 172 6.15 -24.93 -23.65
C SER A 172 7.02 -26.19 -23.51
N VAL A 173 7.70 -26.36 -22.38
CA VAL A 173 8.51 -27.56 -22.09
C VAL A 173 7.63 -28.81 -22.02
N LEU A 174 6.49 -28.74 -21.34
CA LEU A 174 5.55 -29.86 -21.23
C LEU A 174 4.95 -30.23 -22.59
N LYS A 175 4.63 -29.24 -23.42
CA LYS A 175 4.13 -29.46 -24.78
C LYS A 175 5.17 -30.18 -25.64
N ALA A 176 6.42 -29.74 -25.62
CA ALA A 176 7.50 -30.40 -26.35
C ALA A 176 7.71 -31.86 -25.89
N LYS A 177 7.66 -32.13 -24.57
CA LYS A 177 7.74 -33.50 -24.05
C LYS A 177 6.56 -34.37 -24.47
N LEU A 178 5.35 -33.81 -24.47
CA LEU A 178 4.16 -34.51 -24.91
C LEU A 178 4.24 -34.86 -26.40
N ASP A 179 4.70 -33.94 -27.23
CA ASP A 179 4.88 -34.17 -28.66
C ASP A 179 5.98 -35.22 -28.92
N GLN A 180 7.06 -35.21 -28.13
CA GLN A 180 8.10 -36.24 -28.17
C GLN A 180 7.57 -37.63 -27.79
N GLU A 181 6.78 -37.74 -26.72
CA GLU A 181 6.18 -39.02 -26.31
C GLU A 181 5.18 -39.54 -27.36
N LYS A 182 4.34 -38.67 -27.93
CA LYS A 182 3.44 -39.06 -29.03
C LYS A 182 4.19 -39.59 -30.25
N ALA A 183 5.34 -38.97 -30.59
CA ALA A 183 6.17 -39.42 -31.70
C ALA A 183 6.79 -40.81 -31.45
N LYS A 184 7.16 -41.13 -30.20
CA LYS A 184 7.64 -42.47 -29.83
C LYS A 184 6.54 -43.52 -29.94
N THR A 185 5.35 -43.25 -29.38
CA THR A 185 4.23 -44.19 -29.44
C THR A 185 3.78 -44.47 -30.87
N ALA A 186 3.84 -43.47 -31.77
CA ALA A 186 3.50 -43.66 -33.19
C ALA A 186 4.55 -44.51 -33.94
N SER A 187 5.82 -44.43 -33.54
CA SER A 187 6.89 -45.28 -34.10
C SER A 187 6.75 -46.74 -33.63
N ASP A 188 6.37 -46.95 -32.37
CA ASP A 188 6.25 -48.28 -31.78
C ASP A 188 5.02 -49.04 -32.33
N ASP A 189 3.90 -48.36 -32.56
CA ASP A 189 2.71 -48.95 -33.21
C ASP A 189 2.99 -49.39 -34.66
N PHE A 190 3.91 -48.70 -35.36
CA PHE A 190 4.29 -49.06 -36.74
C PHE A 190 5.20 -50.29 -36.81
N LEU A 191 5.87 -50.65 -35.70
CA LEU A 191 6.75 -51.82 -35.61
C LEU A 191 6.02 -53.09 -35.14
N LEU A 192 4.74 -52.98 -34.73
CA LEU A 192 3.91 -54.08 -34.24
C LEU A 192 2.86 -54.59 -35.26
N LEU A 193 2.86 -54.05 -36.49
CA LEU A 193 2.06 -54.49 -37.65
C LEU A 193 2.93 -55.27 -38.65
#